data_AF-A0A941WB74-F1
#
_entry.id   AF-A0A941WB74-F1
#
_cell.length_a   1.000
_cell.length_b   1.000
_cell.length_c   1.000
_cell.angle_alpha   90.00
_cell.angle_beta   90.00
_cell.angle_gamma   90.00
#
_symmetry.space_group_name_H-M   'P 1'
#
loop_
_entity.id
_entity.type
_entity.pdbx_description
1 polymer ?
#
loop_
_entity_poly.entity_id
_entity_poly.type
_entity_poly.pdbx_seq_one_letter_code
_entity_poly.pdbx_strand_id
1 'polypeptide(L)'
;MKRIFTRFTVEGLNLDRLIGTLSRRGIRLYRMRKINRKTLKFSLKNEDKQKFFAIMENMCYNVTETGEYGLGMIPALLGRHPGAVLGVFLLAFSLFFGDAVMTGVQFSGSGALYAAEAERTLEECGVRPFTFFAAYDRDELERLLLKNPHFSFASVKKEGNRLVVELALADEETPLFGEKKALVSPVAGEIEYVKLYRGSALVAPGDRVERGALLIEGKVLSGEEELEVSVLGEVGILVTDTAKIYAENEEDARALFLARTDRDYITVTVKKTEDGFEAAGVYRRVLYGGKD
;
A
#
# COMPACT_ATOMS: atom_id res chain seq x y z
N MET A 1 23.03 -22.23 39.20
CA MET A 1 22.70 -23.48 39.93
C MET A 1 22.49 -24.63 38.96
N LYS A 2 23.42 -25.59 38.88
CA LYS A 2 23.27 -26.80 38.05
C LYS A 2 22.18 -27.68 38.68
N ARG A 3 20.94 -27.55 38.23
CA ARG A 3 19.83 -28.44 38.61
C ARG A 3 19.96 -29.78 37.88
N ILE A 4 20.93 -30.59 38.31
CA ILE A 4 21.11 -31.97 37.83
C ILE A 4 20.45 -32.88 38.85
N PHE A 5 19.55 -33.75 38.37
CA PHE A 5 18.87 -34.74 39.17
C PHE A 5 19.26 -36.15 38.71
N THR A 6 19.59 -37.02 39.65
CA THR A 6 19.94 -38.42 39.40
C THR A 6 18.79 -39.32 39.83
N ARG A 7 18.37 -40.25 38.97
CA ARG A 7 17.31 -41.21 39.26
C ARG A 7 17.90 -42.46 39.90
N PHE A 8 17.32 -42.82 41.03
CA PHE A 8 17.64 -44.03 41.76
C PHE A 8 16.42 -44.95 41.81
N THR A 9 16.67 -46.24 41.65
CA THR A 9 15.74 -47.31 41.96
C THR A 9 16.31 -48.09 43.14
N VAL A 10 15.59 -48.08 44.26
CA VAL A 10 15.98 -48.76 45.50
C VAL A 10 15.06 -49.94 45.76
N GLU A 11 15.66 -51.09 46.06
CA GLU A 11 14.95 -52.30 46.42
C GLU A 11 15.28 -52.75 47.85
N GLY A 12 14.25 -52.95 48.67
CA GLY A 12 14.38 -53.54 50.00
C GLY A 12 13.11 -53.43 50.85
N LEU A 13 13.19 -53.95 52.07
CA LEU A 13 12.08 -54.02 53.02
C LEU A 13 11.94 -52.71 53.80
N ASN A 14 10.72 -52.32 54.18
CA ASN A 14 10.43 -51.12 54.98
C ASN A 14 10.84 -49.79 54.32
N LEU A 15 10.41 -49.58 53.07
CA LEU A 15 10.63 -48.34 52.31
C LEU A 15 10.18 -47.06 53.04
N ASP A 16 9.14 -47.14 53.88
CA ASP A 16 8.61 -45.97 54.59
C ASP A 16 9.60 -45.47 55.67
N ARG A 17 10.39 -46.38 56.28
CA ARG A 17 11.48 -46.02 57.20
C ARG A 17 12.64 -45.35 56.46
N LEU A 18 12.94 -45.81 55.24
CA LEU A 18 13.95 -45.21 54.38
C LEU A 18 13.57 -43.79 53.99
N ILE A 19 12.33 -43.56 53.56
CA ILE A 19 11.81 -42.22 53.21
C ILE A 19 11.91 -41.28 54.42
N GLY A 20 11.49 -41.73 55.60
CA GLY A 20 11.58 -40.94 56.83
C GLY A 20 13.03 -40.59 57.21
N THR A 21 13.96 -41.53 57.03
CA THR A 21 15.39 -41.32 57.34
C THR A 21 16.04 -40.31 56.39
N LEU A 22 15.73 -40.41 55.09
CA LEU A 22 16.22 -39.47 54.07
C LEU A 22 15.70 -38.05 54.31
N SER A 23 14.41 -37.92 54.65
CA SER A 23 13.80 -36.62 54.98
C SER A 23 14.42 -35.98 56.24
N ARG A 24 14.63 -36.77 57.31
CA ARG A 24 15.26 -36.28 58.56
C ARG A 24 16.71 -35.83 58.38
N ARG A 25 17.45 -36.44 57.45
CA ARG A 25 18.82 -36.05 57.09
C ARG A 25 18.89 -34.91 56.05
N GLY A 26 17.74 -34.28 55.75
CA GLY A 26 17.67 -33.10 54.89
C GLY A 26 17.73 -33.39 53.40
N ILE A 27 17.63 -34.66 52.98
CA ILE A 27 17.65 -35.04 51.57
C ILE A 27 16.23 -34.97 51.00
N ARG A 28 16.02 -34.05 50.06
CA ARG A 28 14.72 -33.88 49.40
C ARG A 28 14.59 -34.86 48.23
N LEU A 29 13.58 -35.73 48.32
CA LEU A 29 13.23 -36.66 47.25
C LEU A 29 12.31 -35.97 46.23
N TYR A 30 12.66 -36.08 44.95
CA TYR A 30 11.87 -35.55 43.84
C TYR A 30 11.29 -36.69 43.01
N ARG A 31 10.10 -36.48 42.43
CA ARG A 31 9.45 -37.43 41.50
C ARG A 31 9.45 -38.88 42.03
N MET A 32 9.07 -39.03 43.29
CA MET A 32 9.01 -40.32 43.98
C MET A 32 7.82 -41.14 43.47
N ARG A 33 8.06 -42.42 43.15
CA ARG A 33 7.05 -43.40 42.74
C ARG A 33 7.35 -44.74 43.42
N LYS A 34 6.41 -45.23 44.22
CA LYS A 34 6.43 -46.58 44.80
C LYS A 34 5.85 -47.54 43.76
N ILE A 35 6.68 -48.43 43.22
CA ILE A 35 6.22 -49.40 42.20
C ILE A 35 5.63 -50.62 42.90
N ASN A 36 6.38 -51.18 43.86
CA ASN A 36 5.99 -52.36 44.62
C ASN A 36 6.24 -52.13 46.12
N ARG A 37 5.79 -53.06 46.97
CA ARG A 37 6.10 -53.04 48.43
C ARG A 37 7.60 -53.04 48.74
N LYS A 38 8.42 -53.49 47.78
CA LYS A 38 9.88 -53.59 47.90
C LYS A 38 10.66 -52.64 46.99
N THR A 39 10.01 -51.92 46.07
CA THR A 39 10.72 -51.12 45.04
C THR A 39 10.26 -49.66 45.05
N LEU A 40 11.19 -48.74 45.26
CA LEU A 40 10.97 -47.28 45.25
C LEU A 40 11.84 -46.63 44.17
N LYS A 41 11.22 -45.84 43.29
CA LYS A 41 11.93 -44.96 42.35
C LYS A 41 11.83 -43.52 42.82
N PHE A 42 12.95 -42.81 42.83
CA PHE A 42 12.96 -41.38 43.15
C PHE A 42 14.14 -40.70 42.47
N SER A 43 14.10 -39.38 42.44
CA SER A 43 15.16 -38.54 41.91
C SER A 43 15.75 -37.69 43.02
N LEU A 44 17.08 -37.57 43.05
CA LEU A 44 17.83 -36.74 43.99
C LEU A 44 18.56 -35.65 43.24
N LYS A 45 18.86 -34.53 43.91
CA LYS A 45 19.86 -33.59 43.38
C LYS A 45 21.23 -34.26 43.42
N ASN A 46 22.06 -33.97 42.41
CA ASN A 46 23.41 -34.54 42.36
C ASN A 46 24.28 -34.10 43.56
N GLU A 47 24.06 -32.90 44.10
CA GLU A 47 24.70 -32.40 45.33
C GLU A 47 24.45 -33.32 46.55
N ASP A 48 23.30 -34.00 46.59
CA ASP A 48 22.92 -34.89 47.69
C ASP A 48 23.32 -36.36 47.42
N LYS A 49 23.94 -36.66 46.27
CA LYS A 49 24.34 -38.02 45.87
C LYS A 49 25.30 -38.66 46.86
N GLN A 50 26.33 -37.93 47.30
CA GLN A 50 27.31 -38.44 48.28
C GLN A 50 26.68 -38.70 49.65
N LYS A 51 25.85 -37.78 50.13
CA LYS A 51 25.11 -37.94 51.39
C LYS A 51 24.16 -39.14 51.33
N PHE A 52 23.52 -39.34 50.18
CA PHE A 52 22.65 -40.48 49.94
C PHE A 52 23.40 -41.81 50.00
N PHE A 53 24.53 -41.97 49.29
CA PHE A 53 25.33 -43.20 49.35
C PHE A 53 25.82 -43.51 50.77
N ALA A 54 26.30 -42.51 51.51
CA ALA A 54 26.72 -42.70 52.91
C ALA A 54 25.58 -43.16 53.85
N ILE A 55 24.33 -42.79 53.55
CA ILE A 55 23.15 -43.27 54.30
C ILE A 55 22.82 -44.71 53.89
N MET A 56 22.93 -45.01 52.60
CA MET A 56 22.61 -46.33 52.05
C MET A 56 23.65 -47.39 52.43
N GLU A 57 24.92 -47.05 52.61
CA GLU A 57 25.96 -47.99 53.08
C GLU A 57 25.62 -48.65 54.42
N ASN A 58 24.94 -47.91 55.30
CA ASN A 58 24.53 -48.41 56.62
C ASN A 58 23.20 -49.19 56.57
N MET A 59 22.63 -49.40 55.38
CA MET A 59 21.32 -50.04 55.23
C MET A 59 21.36 -51.11 54.12
N CYS A 60 20.88 -52.32 54.41
CA CYS A 60 20.87 -53.45 53.47
C CYS A 60 19.79 -53.30 52.37
N TYR A 61 19.91 -52.27 51.53
CA TYR A 61 19.06 -52.04 50.36
C TYR A 61 19.89 -52.12 49.08
N ASN A 62 19.31 -52.66 48.02
CA ASN A 62 19.95 -52.67 46.70
C ASN A 62 19.65 -51.35 45.99
N VAL A 63 20.68 -50.62 45.56
CA VAL A 63 20.55 -49.30 44.91
C VAL A 63 21.04 -49.39 43.48
N THR A 64 20.18 -49.03 42.53
CA THR A 64 20.53 -48.96 41.12
C THR A 64 20.36 -47.55 40.58
N GLU A 65 21.41 -47.01 39.96
CA GLU A 65 21.36 -45.71 39.29
C GLU A 65 20.78 -45.90 37.88
N THR A 66 19.62 -45.29 37.62
CA THR A 66 18.89 -45.45 36.36
C THR A 66 19.19 -44.33 35.36
N GLY A 67 19.89 -43.27 35.77
CA GLY A 67 20.38 -42.20 34.90
C GLY A 67 20.20 -40.79 35.46
N GLU A 68 20.85 -39.81 34.82
CA GLU A 68 20.84 -38.40 35.22
C GLU A 68 20.00 -37.55 34.24
N TYR A 69 19.31 -36.53 34.73
CA TYR A 69 18.55 -35.59 33.92
C TYR A 69 18.55 -34.18 34.53
N GLY A 70 18.56 -33.15 33.69
CA GLY A 70 18.46 -31.75 34.13
C GLY A 70 19.14 -30.74 33.20
N LEU A 71 18.88 -29.44 33.41
CA LEU A 71 19.46 -28.37 32.59
C LEU A 71 21.00 -28.34 32.62
N GLY A 72 21.63 -28.92 33.64
CA GLY A 72 23.08 -29.05 33.72
C GLY A 72 23.69 -30.06 32.73
N MET A 73 22.88 -30.83 32.01
CA MET A 73 23.33 -31.76 30.96
C MET A 73 23.48 -31.08 29.59
N ILE A 74 22.89 -29.89 29.39
CA ILE A 74 23.01 -29.10 28.14
C ILE A 74 24.48 -28.83 27.75
N PRO A 75 25.37 -28.35 28.64
CA PRO A 75 26.78 -28.14 28.28
C PRO A 75 27.52 -29.45 28.00
N ALA A 76 27.17 -30.55 28.67
CA ALA A 76 27.74 -31.87 28.39
C ALA A 76 27.28 -32.42 27.02
N LEU A 77 26.05 -32.12 26.61
CA LEU A 77 25.50 -32.47 25.30
C LEU A 77 26.13 -31.61 24.18
N LEU A 78 26.29 -30.30 24.41
CA LEU A 78 26.98 -29.37 23.51
C LEU A 78 28.45 -29.78 23.29
N GLY A 79 29.17 -30.20 24.33
CA GLY A 79 30.56 -30.66 24.23
C GLY A 79 30.74 -32.02 23.54
N ARG A 80 29.70 -32.86 23.52
CA ARG A 80 29.76 -34.20 22.92
C ARG A 80 29.48 -34.22 21.42
N HIS A 81 28.85 -33.16 20.90
CA HIS A 81 28.50 -33.02 19.48
C HIS A 81 28.85 -31.61 18.96
N PRO A 82 30.15 -31.27 18.83
CA PRO A 82 30.57 -29.94 18.38
C PRO A 82 29.99 -29.56 17.01
N GLY A 83 29.80 -30.54 16.11
CA GLY A 83 29.18 -30.31 14.80
C GLY A 83 27.71 -29.89 14.87
N ALA A 84 26.93 -30.42 15.83
CA ALA A 84 25.54 -30.01 16.01
C ALA A 84 25.44 -28.58 16.54
N VAL A 85 26.35 -28.20 17.44
CA VAL A 85 26.43 -26.83 17.97
C VAL A 85 26.83 -25.85 16.88
N LEU A 86 27.83 -26.19 16.08
CA LEU A 86 28.26 -25.38 14.94
C LEU A 86 27.14 -25.24 13.91
N GLY A 87 26.39 -26.31 13.63
CA GLY A 87 25.23 -26.27 12.74
C GLY A 87 24.13 -25.34 13.23
N VAL A 88 23.76 -25.43 14.51
CA VAL A 88 22.76 -24.51 15.11
C VAL A 88 23.26 -23.07 15.08
N PHE A 89 24.54 -22.85 15.37
CA PHE A 89 25.14 -21.53 15.31
C PHE A 89 25.14 -20.95 13.89
N LEU A 90 25.56 -21.73 12.89
CA LEU A 90 25.52 -21.34 11.48
C LEU A 90 24.10 -21.08 10.98
N LEU A 91 23.13 -21.87 11.42
CA LEU A 91 21.72 -21.66 11.07
C LEU A 91 21.20 -20.34 11.69
N ALA A 92 21.47 -20.10 12.97
CA ALA A 92 21.09 -18.86 13.63
C ALA A 92 21.77 -17.65 12.98
N PHE A 93 23.05 -17.77 12.63
CA PHE A 93 23.80 -16.75 11.90
C PHE A 93 23.19 -16.50 10.52
N SER A 94 22.91 -17.55 9.75
CA SER A 94 22.30 -17.42 8.41
C SER A 94 20.92 -16.78 8.45
N LEU A 95 20.09 -17.08 9.46
CA LEU A 95 18.77 -16.47 9.62
C LEU A 95 18.89 -14.98 9.99
N PHE A 96 19.82 -14.62 10.87
CA PHE A 96 20.01 -13.25 11.30
C PHE A 96 20.56 -12.36 10.18
N PHE A 97 21.58 -12.83 9.46
CA PHE A 97 22.16 -12.08 8.36
C PHE A 97 21.29 -12.10 7.09
N GLY A 98 20.46 -13.14 6.91
CA GLY A 98 19.54 -13.24 5.78
C GLY A 98 18.52 -12.09 5.70
N ASP A 99 18.04 -11.59 6.85
CA ASP A 99 17.11 -10.43 6.87
C ASP A 99 17.83 -9.08 6.68
N ALA A 100 19.11 -9.00 7.03
CA ALA A 100 19.89 -7.77 6.94
C ALA A 100 20.42 -7.49 5.53
N VAL A 101 20.52 -8.50 4.69
CA VAL A 101 21.08 -8.42 3.34
C VAL A 101 19.97 -8.20 2.31
N MET A 102 20.10 -7.15 1.52
CA MET A 102 19.21 -6.87 0.41
C MET A 102 19.52 -7.84 -0.74
N THR A 103 18.56 -8.68 -1.11
CA THR A 103 18.70 -9.64 -2.20
C THR A 103 18.41 -9.01 -3.56
N GLY A 104 17.57 -7.96 -3.60
CA GLY A 104 17.27 -7.23 -4.82
C GLY A 104 16.27 -6.09 -4.62
N VAL A 105 16.08 -5.34 -5.69
CA VAL A 105 15.14 -4.22 -5.77
C VAL A 105 13.96 -4.64 -6.64
N GLN A 106 12.74 -4.29 -6.21
CA GLN A 106 11.51 -4.53 -6.95
C GLN A 106 10.81 -3.20 -7.17
N PHE A 107 10.51 -2.87 -8.42
CA PHE A 107 9.79 -1.67 -8.79
C PHE A 107 8.29 -1.97 -8.96
N SER A 108 7.45 -1.09 -8.43
CA SER A 108 5.99 -1.18 -8.54
C SER A 108 5.38 0.20 -8.84
N GLY A 109 4.16 0.22 -9.38
CA GLY A 109 3.42 1.45 -9.70
C GLY A 109 3.41 1.81 -11.19
N SER A 110 2.85 2.98 -11.53
CA SER A 110 2.79 3.48 -12.91
C SER A 110 4.18 3.84 -13.47
N GLY A 111 5.12 4.23 -12.61
CA GLY A 111 6.52 4.53 -12.95
C GLY A 111 7.39 3.31 -13.26
N ALA A 112 6.86 2.09 -13.16
CA ALA A 112 7.61 0.86 -13.47
C ALA A 112 8.11 0.81 -14.93
N LEU A 113 7.55 1.62 -15.83
CA LEU A 113 8.04 1.76 -17.21
C LEU A 113 9.49 2.26 -17.28
N TYR A 114 9.87 3.14 -16.35
CA TYR A 114 11.23 3.70 -16.23
C TYR A 114 12.07 2.99 -15.15
N ALA A 115 11.73 1.74 -14.82
CA ALA A 115 12.44 0.96 -13.80
C ALA A 115 13.94 0.85 -14.07
N ALA A 116 14.36 0.73 -15.33
CA ALA A 116 15.78 0.65 -15.70
C ALA A 116 16.54 1.95 -15.39
N GLU A 117 15.87 3.10 -15.46
CA GLU A 117 16.48 4.39 -15.14
C GLU A 117 16.54 4.61 -13.63
N ALA A 118 15.45 4.27 -12.92
CA ALA A 118 15.44 4.24 -11.46
C ALA A 118 16.49 3.28 -10.89
N GLU A 119 16.71 2.12 -11.52
CA GLU A 119 17.74 1.16 -11.14
C GLU A 119 19.14 1.76 -11.29
N ARG A 120 19.43 2.46 -12.40
CA ARG A 120 20.72 3.16 -12.58
C ARG A 120 20.94 4.23 -11.52
N THR A 121 19.92 5.04 -11.24
CA THR A 121 19.99 6.07 -10.19
C THR A 121 20.27 5.46 -8.81
N LEU A 122 19.68 4.30 -8.50
CA LEU A 122 19.96 3.56 -7.27
C LEU A 122 21.38 2.96 -7.26
N GLU A 123 21.84 2.41 -8.38
CA GLU A 123 23.20 1.86 -8.51
C GLU A 123 24.30 2.91 -8.37
N GLU A 124 24.07 4.13 -8.85
CA GLU A 124 24.98 5.28 -8.69
C GLU A 124 25.18 5.64 -7.21
N CYS A 125 24.15 5.46 -6.39
CA CYS A 125 24.23 5.60 -4.93
C CYS A 125 24.77 4.35 -4.22
N GLY A 126 25.20 3.33 -4.97
CA GLY A 126 25.80 2.12 -4.44
C GLY A 126 24.80 1.05 -4.02
N VAL A 127 23.49 1.29 -4.21
CA VAL A 127 22.44 0.30 -3.91
C VAL A 127 22.56 -0.85 -4.90
N ARG A 128 23.19 -1.93 -4.45
CA ARG A 128 23.43 -3.14 -5.23
C ARG A 128 22.86 -4.37 -4.55
N PRO A 129 22.50 -5.42 -5.31
CA PRO A 129 22.20 -6.71 -4.74
C PRO A 129 23.32 -7.18 -3.80
N PHE A 130 22.94 -7.79 -2.68
CA PHE A 130 23.82 -8.27 -1.60
C PHE A 130 24.48 -7.20 -0.72
N THR A 131 23.90 -6.00 -0.65
CA THR A 131 24.33 -4.96 0.29
C THR A 131 23.44 -4.89 1.54
N PHE A 132 23.95 -4.30 2.63
CA PHE A 132 23.21 -4.20 3.89
C PHE A 132 22.21 -3.04 3.86
N PHE A 133 20.97 -3.27 4.32
CA PHE A 133 19.97 -2.20 4.42
C PHE A 133 20.40 -1.07 5.37
N ALA A 134 21.22 -1.36 6.39
CA ALA A 134 21.69 -0.37 7.36
C ALA A 134 22.65 0.68 6.77
N ALA A 135 23.19 0.44 5.57
CA ALA A 135 24.10 1.37 4.91
C ALA A 135 23.38 2.53 4.20
N TYR A 136 22.05 2.46 4.06
CA TYR A 136 21.28 3.41 3.26
C TYR A 136 20.17 4.06 4.07
N ASP A 137 20.00 5.36 3.88
CA ASP A 137 18.84 6.09 4.35
C ASP A 137 17.73 6.06 3.28
N ARG A 138 16.53 5.62 3.69
CA ARG A 138 15.38 5.50 2.77
C ARG A 138 14.95 6.87 2.27
N ASP A 139 14.96 7.87 3.15
CA ASP A 139 14.52 9.22 2.81
C ASP A 139 15.48 9.87 1.80
N GLU A 140 16.76 9.52 1.85
CA GLU A 140 17.76 9.99 0.89
C GLU A 140 17.57 9.33 -0.48
N LEU A 141 17.28 8.03 -0.51
CA LEU A 141 16.97 7.31 -1.76
C LEU A 141 15.68 7.83 -2.42
N GLU A 142 14.63 8.13 -1.64
CA GLU A 142 13.40 8.73 -2.15
C GLU A 142 13.65 10.10 -2.78
N ARG A 143 14.38 10.98 -2.07
CA ARG A 143 14.74 12.31 -2.59
C ARG A 143 15.58 12.24 -3.87
N LEU A 144 16.47 11.26 -3.96
CA LEU A 144 17.30 11.06 -5.13
C LEU A 144 16.47 10.62 -6.33
N LEU A 145 15.54 9.68 -6.14
CA LEU A 145 14.63 9.23 -7.19
C LEU A 145 13.73 10.38 -7.67
N LEU A 146 13.26 11.24 -6.76
CA LEU A 146 12.48 12.45 -7.08
C LEU A 146 13.25 13.53 -7.84
N LYS A 147 14.60 13.46 -7.93
CA LYS A 147 15.35 14.39 -8.80
C LYS A 147 15.16 14.08 -10.27
N ASN A 148 14.74 12.87 -10.62
CA ASN A 148 14.45 12.52 -12.01
C ASN A 148 13.11 13.15 -12.42
N PRO A 149 13.06 13.95 -13.51
CA PRO A 149 11.84 14.63 -13.95
C PRO A 149 10.71 13.67 -14.34
N HIS A 150 10.99 12.38 -14.56
CA HIS A 150 9.99 11.38 -14.91
C HIS A 150 9.14 10.88 -13.73
N PHE A 151 9.47 11.22 -12.48
CA PHE A 151 8.77 10.72 -11.29
C PHE A 151 8.14 11.87 -10.48
N SER A 152 6.82 11.81 -10.20
CA SER A 152 6.13 12.74 -9.29
C SER A 152 6.21 12.31 -7.83
N PHE A 153 6.32 11.00 -7.62
CA PHE A 153 6.31 10.39 -6.31
C PHE A 153 7.20 9.15 -6.31
N ALA A 154 8.03 9.04 -5.26
CA ALA A 154 8.85 7.87 -5.00
C ALA A 154 8.74 7.50 -3.52
N SER A 155 8.47 6.23 -3.23
CA SER A 155 8.44 5.68 -1.88
C SER A 155 9.31 4.42 -1.82
N VAL A 156 10.21 4.33 -0.85
CA VAL A 156 11.17 3.23 -0.70
C VAL A 156 10.90 2.49 0.60
N LYS A 157 10.47 1.22 0.50
CA LYS A 157 10.13 0.39 1.66
C LYS A 157 10.96 -0.90 1.67
N LYS A 158 11.25 -1.40 2.87
CA LYS A 158 11.85 -2.73 3.07
C LYS A 158 10.72 -3.74 3.27
N GLU A 159 10.62 -4.72 2.39
CA GLU A 159 9.77 -5.90 2.58
C GLU A 159 10.64 -7.16 2.63
N GLY A 160 10.82 -7.71 3.83
CA GLY A 160 11.74 -8.83 4.06
C GLY A 160 13.16 -8.50 3.62
N ASN A 161 13.74 -9.30 2.73
CA ASN A 161 15.07 -9.08 2.17
C ASN A 161 15.06 -8.33 0.82
N ARG A 162 13.95 -7.68 0.45
CA ARG A 162 13.82 -6.90 -0.79
C ARG A 162 13.52 -5.44 -0.51
N LEU A 163 14.05 -4.58 -1.38
CA LEU A 163 13.69 -3.18 -1.42
C LEU A 163 12.55 -2.99 -2.41
N VAL A 164 11.39 -2.56 -1.94
CA VAL A 164 10.23 -2.27 -2.79
C VAL A 164 10.19 -0.77 -3.01
N VAL A 165 10.34 -0.38 -4.27
CA VAL A 165 10.33 1.02 -4.70
C VAL A 165 9.05 1.27 -5.48
N GLU A 166 8.17 2.04 -4.88
CA GLU A 166 6.93 2.47 -5.49
C GLU A 166 7.15 3.80 -6.20
N LEU A 167 6.98 3.81 -7.51
CA LEU A 167 7.19 4.96 -8.38
C LEU A 167 5.87 5.34 -9.05
N ALA A 168 5.51 6.61 -8.97
CA ALA A 168 4.49 7.19 -9.83
C ALA A 168 5.14 8.08 -10.89
N LEU A 169 4.68 7.94 -12.13
CA LEU A 169 5.06 8.86 -13.19
C LEU A 169 4.74 10.28 -12.77
N ALA A 170 5.67 11.20 -13.03
CA ALA A 170 5.25 12.57 -13.20
C ALA A 170 4.19 12.55 -14.27
N ASP A 171 3.01 13.13 -13.98
CA ASP A 171 2.19 13.59 -15.07
C ASP A 171 3.15 14.44 -15.88
N GLU A 172 3.56 13.96 -17.07
CA GLU A 172 3.92 14.90 -18.11
C GLU A 172 2.75 15.88 -18.04
N GLU A 173 3.05 17.17 -17.86
CA GLU A 173 2.16 18.18 -18.39
C GLU A 173 2.04 17.80 -19.85
N THR A 174 1.16 16.84 -20.14
CA THR A 174 0.65 16.60 -21.45
C THR A 174 0.13 17.99 -21.72
N PRO A 175 0.69 18.69 -22.71
CA PRO A 175 -0.08 19.74 -23.30
C PRO A 175 -1.32 18.96 -23.71
N LEU A 176 -2.42 19.10 -22.96
CA LEU A 176 -3.71 18.70 -23.44
C LEU A 176 -3.86 19.61 -24.65
N PHE A 177 -3.43 19.10 -25.80
CA PHE A 177 -3.47 19.72 -27.10
C PHE A 177 -4.94 19.93 -27.41
N GLY A 178 -5.50 21.00 -26.83
CA GLY A 178 -6.42 21.86 -27.51
C GLY A 178 -5.61 23.09 -27.85
N GLU A 179 -5.13 23.19 -29.09
CA GLU A 179 -4.39 24.36 -29.60
C GLU A 179 -5.20 25.67 -29.53
N LYS A 180 -6.49 25.59 -29.20
CA LYS A 180 -7.36 26.75 -29.11
C LYS A 180 -7.04 27.56 -27.86
N LYS A 181 -6.21 28.60 -28.07
CA LYS A 181 -5.98 29.70 -27.13
C LYS A 181 -7.22 30.55 -26.84
N ALA A 182 -8.31 30.35 -27.58
CA ALA A 182 -9.57 31.04 -27.37
C ALA A 182 -10.77 30.18 -27.80
N LEU A 183 -11.86 30.27 -27.05
CA LEU A 183 -13.16 29.74 -27.45
C LEU A 183 -14.00 30.87 -28.04
N VAL A 184 -14.41 30.74 -29.30
CA VAL A 184 -15.21 31.74 -30.01
C VAL A 184 -16.59 31.17 -30.33
N SER A 185 -17.64 31.98 -30.18
CA SER A 185 -19.00 31.56 -30.50
C SER A 185 -19.24 31.49 -32.01
N PRO A 186 -19.64 30.35 -32.59
CA PRO A 186 -20.01 30.26 -34.01
C PRO A 186 -21.43 30.79 -34.30
N VAL A 187 -22.20 31.12 -33.26
CA VAL A 187 -23.62 31.51 -33.35
C VAL A 187 -23.90 32.72 -32.48
N ALA A 188 -24.90 33.52 -32.86
CA ALA A 188 -25.44 34.52 -31.95
C ALA A 188 -26.47 33.87 -31.02
N GLY A 189 -26.52 34.30 -29.76
CA GLY A 189 -27.44 33.75 -28.78
C GLY A 189 -27.22 34.30 -27.38
N GLU A 190 -27.98 33.78 -26.42
CA GLU A 190 -27.88 34.13 -25.01
C GLU A 190 -27.17 33.01 -24.24
N ILE A 191 -26.25 33.35 -23.34
CA ILE A 191 -25.48 32.35 -22.60
C ILE A 191 -26.34 31.79 -21.47
N GLU A 192 -26.52 30.48 -21.47
CA GLU A 192 -27.24 29.77 -20.41
C GLU A 192 -26.34 29.47 -19.22
N TYR A 193 -25.13 28.97 -19.49
CA TYR A 193 -24.15 28.66 -18.46
C TYR A 193 -22.72 28.64 -19.03
N VAL A 194 -21.77 28.86 -18.13
CA VAL A 194 -20.33 28.76 -18.39
C VAL A 194 -19.71 27.88 -17.31
N LYS A 195 -19.07 26.77 -17.69
CA LYS A 195 -18.25 25.94 -16.80
C LYS A 195 -16.81 26.05 -17.25
N LEU A 196 -15.97 26.68 -16.44
CA LEU A 196 -14.57 26.95 -16.75
C LEU A 196 -13.66 26.04 -15.92
N TYR A 197 -12.76 25.33 -16.57
CA TYR A 197 -11.74 24.51 -15.92
C TYR A 197 -10.33 25.11 -16.10
N ARG A 198 -10.01 25.66 -17.28
CA ARG A 198 -8.77 26.42 -17.58
C ARG A 198 -9.05 27.59 -18.53
N GLY A 199 -8.41 28.73 -18.28
CA GLY A 199 -8.58 30.00 -19.00
C GLY A 199 -9.32 31.05 -18.16
N SER A 200 -9.70 32.16 -18.79
CA SER A 200 -10.53 33.24 -18.22
C SER A 200 -11.80 33.41 -19.05
N ALA A 201 -12.97 33.34 -18.41
CA ALA A 201 -14.25 33.60 -19.07
C ALA A 201 -14.47 35.11 -19.22
N LEU A 202 -14.78 35.57 -20.43
CA LEU A 202 -15.13 36.98 -20.70
C LEU A 202 -16.64 37.24 -20.68
N VAL A 203 -17.42 36.19 -20.46
CA VAL A 203 -18.88 36.21 -20.57
C VAL A 203 -19.51 35.51 -19.37
N ALA A 204 -20.69 35.99 -18.97
CA ALA A 204 -21.47 35.46 -17.86
C ALA A 204 -22.81 34.86 -18.34
N PRO A 205 -23.45 33.99 -17.54
CA PRO A 205 -24.82 33.55 -17.79
C PRO A 205 -25.77 34.76 -17.89
N GLY A 206 -26.57 34.80 -18.97
CA GLY A 206 -27.48 35.90 -19.30
C GLY A 206 -26.92 36.91 -20.32
N ASP A 207 -25.63 36.86 -20.64
CA ASP A 207 -25.05 37.75 -21.64
C ASP A 207 -25.47 37.34 -23.06
N ARG A 208 -25.73 38.35 -23.90
CA ARG A 208 -25.97 38.16 -25.34
C ARG A 208 -24.66 38.24 -26.10
N VAL A 209 -24.38 37.19 -26.87
CA VAL A 209 -23.18 37.08 -27.71
C VAL A 209 -23.54 37.07 -29.18
N GLU A 210 -22.71 37.72 -29.99
CA GLU A 210 -22.80 37.68 -31.45
C GLU A 210 -21.95 36.54 -32.01
N ARG A 211 -22.20 36.19 -33.28
CA ARG A 211 -21.35 35.24 -34.00
C ARG A 211 -19.94 35.82 -34.13
N GLY A 212 -18.95 35.11 -33.62
CA GLY A 212 -17.55 35.53 -33.57
C GLY A 212 -17.12 36.13 -32.22
N ALA A 213 -18.02 36.22 -31.23
CA ALA A 213 -17.66 36.71 -29.90
C ALA A 213 -16.72 35.76 -29.16
N LEU A 214 -15.71 36.31 -28.48
CA LEU A 214 -14.77 35.56 -27.66
C LEU A 214 -15.42 35.23 -26.31
N LEU A 215 -15.56 33.94 -26.01
CA LEU A 215 -16.24 33.45 -24.81
C LEU A 215 -15.24 33.18 -23.68
N ILE A 216 -14.13 32.49 -24.02
CA ILE A 216 -13.08 32.15 -23.07
C ILE A 216 -11.73 32.47 -23.70
N GLU A 217 -10.90 33.19 -22.95
CA GLU A 217 -9.52 33.52 -23.31
C GLU A 217 -8.55 32.58 -22.59
N GLY A 218 -7.49 32.15 -23.28
CA GLY A 218 -6.41 31.34 -22.75
C GLY A 218 -5.39 32.13 -21.93
N LYS A 219 -5.85 32.96 -20.99
CA LYS A 219 -4.99 33.69 -20.06
C LYS A 219 -5.46 33.48 -18.64
N VAL A 220 -4.53 33.28 -17.72
CA VAL A 220 -4.82 33.17 -16.29
C VAL A 220 -3.86 34.08 -15.53
N LEU A 221 -4.41 34.87 -14.61
CA LEU A 221 -3.64 35.69 -13.68
C LEU A 221 -3.17 34.79 -12.53
N SER A 222 -1.86 34.55 -12.44
CA SER A 222 -1.24 33.84 -11.32
C SER A 222 -0.34 34.82 -10.55
N GLY A 223 -0.92 35.49 -9.55
CA GLY A 223 -0.23 36.58 -8.84
C GLY A 223 -0.20 37.87 -9.67
N GLU A 224 1.00 38.36 -9.98
CA GLU A 224 1.23 39.56 -10.82
C GLU A 224 1.62 39.21 -12.27
N GLU A 225 1.75 37.93 -12.62
CA GLU A 225 2.12 37.49 -13.97
C GLU A 225 0.92 36.93 -14.74
N GLU A 226 0.76 37.37 -15.99
CA GLU A 226 -0.19 36.81 -16.95
C GLU A 226 0.44 35.59 -17.63
N LEU A 227 -0.14 34.40 -17.39
CA LEU A 227 0.29 33.16 -18.04
C LEU A 227 -0.67 32.81 -19.17
N GLU A 228 -0.13 32.57 -20.36
CA GLU A 228 -0.89 31.97 -21.47
C GLU A 228 -1.12 30.49 -21.19
N VAL A 229 -2.39 30.08 -21.16
CA VAL A 229 -2.82 28.70 -20.90
C VAL A 229 -3.78 28.22 -21.99
N SER A 230 -3.92 26.90 -22.15
CA SER A 230 -4.96 26.35 -23.02
C SER A 230 -6.36 26.55 -22.41
N VAL A 231 -7.36 26.70 -23.27
CA VAL A 231 -8.76 26.88 -22.86
C VAL A 231 -9.42 25.52 -22.67
N LEU A 232 -9.93 25.27 -21.46
CA LEU A 232 -10.75 24.09 -21.15
C LEU A 232 -12.03 24.54 -20.45
N GLY A 233 -13.16 24.32 -21.11
CA GLY A 233 -14.45 24.78 -20.59
C GLY A 233 -15.62 24.34 -21.44
N GLU A 234 -16.83 24.54 -20.92
CA GLU A 234 -18.09 24.23 -21.55
C GLU A 234 -18.98 25.48 -21.49
N VAL A 235 -19.49 25.94 -22.63
CA VAL A 235 -20.42 27.08 -22.71
C VAL A 235 -21.71 26.64 -23.39
N GLY A 236 -22.83 26.77 -22.67
CA GLY A 236 -24.16 26.56 -23.23
C GLY A 236 -24.73 27.87 -23.76
N ILE A 237 -25.14 27.89 -25.03
CA ILE A 237 -25.76 29.04 -25.68
C ILE A 237 -27.17 28.67 -26.13
N LEU A 238 -28.16 29.48 -25.76
CA LEU A 238 -29.52 29.44 -26.27
C LEU A 238 -29.58 30.24 -27.56
N VAL A 239 -29.88 29.56 -28.66
CA VAL A 239 -30.00 30.16 -29.99
C VAL A 239 -31.47 30.17 -30.38
N THR A 240 -31.94 31.32 -30.86
CA THR A 240 -33.29 31.46 -31.41
C THR A 240 -33.21 31.42 -32.93
N ASP A 241 -33.80 30.40 -33.55
CA ASP A 241 -33.94 30.27 -35.00
C ASP A 241 -35.34 30.74 -35.40
N THR A 242 -35.43 31.67 -36.34
CA THR A 242 -36.69 32.25 -36.81
C THR A 242 -36.90 31.95 -38.28
N ALA A 243 -38.06 31.39 -38.63
CA ALA A 243 -38.41 31.09 -40.00
C ALA A 243 -39.84 31.51 -40.31
N LYS A 244 -40.02 32.12 -41.48
CA LYS A 244 -41.34 32.30 -42.10
C LYS A 244 -41.77 30.97 -42.72
N ILE A 245 -42.97 30.53 -42.37
CA ILE A 245 -43.59 29.28 -42.83
C ILE A 245 -44.97 29.59 -43.37
N TYR A 246 -45.24 29.07 -44.56
CA TYR A 246 -46.56 29.10 -45.17
C TYR A 246 -47.23 27.76 -44.84
N ALA A 247 -48.27 27.81 -44.02
CA ALA A 247 -49.08 26.65 -43.65
C ALA A 247 -50.55 27.08 -43.51
N GLU A 248 -51.47 26.12 -43.54
CA GLU A 248 -52.90 26.40 -43.39
C GLU A 248 -53.29 26.59 -41.91
N ASN A 249 -52.62 25.89 -40.99
CA ASN A 249 -52.87 25.94 -39.54
C ASN A 249 -51.58 26.13 -38.72
N GLU A 250 -51.71 26.55 -37.45
CA GLU A 250 -50.57 26.70 -36.52
C GLU A 250 -49.86 25.38 -36.20
N GLU A 251 -50.60 24.27 -36.12
CA GLU A 251 -50.03 22.94 -35.88
C GLU A 251 -49.20 22.47 -37.07
N ASP A 252 -49.69 22.71 -38.29
CA ASP A 252 -48.97 22.41 -39.52
C ASP A 252 -47.72 23.28 -39.66
N ALA A 253 -47.81 24.57 -39.27
CA ALA A 253 -46.66 25.48 -39.23
C ALA A 253 -45.58 25.00 -38.26
N ARG A 254 -45.97 24.49 -37.07
CA ARG A 254 -45.04 23.89 -36.10
C ARG A 254 -44.39 22.63 -36.64
N ALA A 255 -45.16 21.73 -37.23
CA ALA A 255 -44.65 20.49 -37.80
C ALA A 255 -43.65 20.76 -38.94
N LEU A 256 -43.96 21.72 -39.82
CA LEU A 256 -43.06 22.18 -40.88
C LEU A 256 -41.79 22.82 -40.35
N PHE A 257 -41.87 23.58 -39.24
CA PHE A 257 -40.68 24.17 -38.60
C PHE A 257 -39.75 23.10 -38.04
N LEU A 258 -40.31 22.11 -37.33
CA LEU A 258 -39.55 21.00 -36.77
C LEU A 258 -38.95 20.13 -37.88
N ALA A 259 -39.69 19.88 -38.97
CA ALA A 259 -39.19 19.09 -40.10
C ALA A 259 -38.08 19.79 -40.91
N ARG A 260 -37.96 21.13 -40.80
CA ARG A 260 -36.95 21.91 -41.54
C ARG A 260 -35.52 21.67 -41.04
N THR A 261 -35.37 21.28 -39.78
CA THR A 261 -34.07 21.20 -39.11
C THR A 261 -34.05 20.00 -38.18
N ASP A 262 -33.05 19.15 -38.31
CA ASP A 262 -32.80 17.99 -37.44
C ASP A 262 -32.21 18.43 -36.06
N ARG A 263 -32.84 19.43 -35.43
CA ARG A 263 -32.39 20.03 -34.18
C ARG A 263 -33.44 19.84 -33.09
N ASP A 264 -32.97 19.49 -31.90
CA ASP A 264 -33.82 19.43 -30.70
C ASP A 264 -34.11 20.83 -30.17
N TYR A 265 -35.30 21.34 -30.48
CA TYR A 265 -35.80 22.61 -29.97
C TYR A 265 -36.40 22.44 -28.57
N ILE A 266 -36.00 23.31 -27.64
CA ILE A 266 -36.53 23.39 -26.28
C ILE A 266 -37.93 24.00 -26.29
N THR A 267 -38.15 25.00 -27.13
CA THR A 267 -39.45 25.69 -27.24
C THR A 267 -39.67 26.20 -28.65
N VAL A 268 -40.87 25.98 -29.20
CA VAL A 268 -41.27 26.48 -30.52
C VAL A 268 -42.53 27.35 -30.38
N THR A 269 -42.38 28.63 -30.71
CA THR A 269 -43.46 29.61 -30.69
C THR A 269 -43.84 29.94 -32.12
N VAL A 270 -45.14 29.91 -32.45
CA VAL A 270 -45.64 30.31 -33.77
C VAL A 270 -46.54 31.51 -33.59
N LYS A 271 -46.37 32.52 -34.44
CA LYS A 271 -47.19 33.72 -34.49
C LYS A 271 -47.76 33.88 -35.89
N LYS A 272 -49.03 34.26 -35.99
CA LYS A 272 -49.69 34.57 -37.27
C LYS A 272 -49.35 36.00 -37.71
N THR A 273 -48.92 36.16 -38.96
CA THR A 273 -48.54 37.44 -39.57
C THR A 273 -49.35 37.64 -40.86
N GLU A 274 -49.44 38.86 -41.38
CA GLU A 274 -50.28 39.18 -42.57
C GLU A 274 -49.92 38.35 -43.82
N ASP A 275 -48.67 37.88 -43.92
CA ASP A 275 -48.14 37.07 -45.02
C ASP A 275 -47.83 35.61 -44.63
N GLY A 276 -48.47 35.03 -43.61
CA GLY A 276 -48.30 33.61 -43.22
C GLY A 276 -48.08 33.37 -41.73
N PHE A 277 -47.24 32.40 -41.37
CA PHE A 277 -46.85 32.12 -39.98
C PHE A 277 -45.36 32.35 -39.76
N GLU A 278 -44.99 32.99 -38.66
CA GLU A 278 -43.60 33.12 -38.22
C GLU A 278 -43.36 32.18 -37.04
N ALA A 279 -42.48 31.21 -37.23
CA ALA A 279 -42.10 30.24 -36.21
C ALA A 279 -40.71 30.59 -35.65
N ALA A 280 -40.60 30.64 -34.33
CA ALA A 280 -39.37 30.87 -33.60
C ALA A 280 -39.08 29.67 -32.69
N GLY A 281 -37.96 28.98 -32.93
CA GLY A 281 -37.51 27.84 -32.15
C GLY A 281 -36.26 28.18 -31.34
N VAL A 282 -36.26 27.88 -30.04
CA VAL A 282 -35.08 28.01 -29.19
C VAL A 282 -34.43 26.65 -29.03
N TYR A 283 -33.14 26.53 -29.33
CA TYR A 283 -32.35 25.31 -29.10
C TYR A 283 -31.07 25.62 -28.33
N ARG A 284 -30.55 24.63 -27.59
CA ARG A 284 -29.29 24.75 -26.86
C ARG A 284 -28.14 24.27 -27.73
N ARG A 285 -27.11 25.10 -27.85
CA ARG A 285 -25.83 24.73 -28.46
C ARG A 285 -24.76 24.73 -27.38
N VAL A 286 -24.15 23.56 -27.16
CA VAL A 286 -23.03 23.43 -26.22
C VAL A 286 -21.72 23.53 -27.00
N LEU A 287 -20.83 24.40 -26.55
CA LEU A 287 -19.48 24.58 -27.08
C LEU A 287 -18.48 24.06 -26.05
N TYR A 288 -17.49 23.32 -26.53
CA TYR A 288 -16.42 22.77 -25.70
C TYR A 288 -15.10 23.45 -26.07
N GLY A 289 -14.46 24.10 -25.11
CA GLY A 289 -13.06 24.50 -25.18
C GLY A 289 -12.18 23.28 -24.90
N GLY A 290 -11.20 23.02 -25.76
CA GLY A 290 -10.28 21.89 -25.64
C GLY A 290 -10.65 20.63 -26.43
N LYS A 291 -11.72 20.67 -27.23
CA LYS A 291 -12.10 19.58 -28.15
C LYS A 291 -11.91 20.03 -29.61
N ASP A 292 -11.27 19.20 -30.41
CA ASP A 292 -11.25 19.33 -31.87
C ASP A 292 -12.63 19.12 -32.47
#